data_AF-A0A4S0I790-F1
#
_entry.id   AF-A0A4S0I790-F1
#
_cell.length_a   1.000
_cell.length_b   1.000
_cell.length_c   1.000
_cell.angle_alpha   90.00
_cell.angle_beta   90.00
_cell.angle_gamma   90.00
#
_symmetry.space_group_name_H-M   'P 1'
#
loop_
_entity.id
_entity.type
_entity.pdbx_description
1 polymer ?
#
loop_
_entity_poly.entity_id
_entity_poly.type
_entity_poly.pdbx_seq_one_letter_code
_entity_poly.pdbx_strand_id
1 'polypeptide(L)'
;WVDANFKEDQLRAMADGQAATVYADVAPDRPLKGHVTSLGPATGAIFSVIPPQNATGNFTKIVQRVPVRITIDADQAGKVALRPGLSTVVTVDT
;
A
#
# COMPACT_ATOMS: atom_id res chain seq x y z
N TRP A 1 -11.55 3.15 -1.51
CA TRP A 1 -10.24 2.96 -0.88
C TRP A 1 -9.21 2.64 -1.97
N VAL A 2 -7.93 2.75 -1.64
CA VAL A 2 -6.79 2.38 -2.50
C VAL A 2 -5.95 1.35 -1.75
N ASP A 3 -5.58 0.26 -2.41
CA ASP A 3 -4.66 -0.73 -1.85
C ASP A 3 -3.23 -0.40 -2.35
N ALA A 4 -2.38 0.06 -1.45
CA ALA A 4 -1.02 0.51 -1.74
C ALA A 4 0.01 -0.50 -1.20
N ASN A 5 0.95 -0.92 -2.05
CA ASN A 5 1.93 -1.93 -1.69
C ASN A 5 3.21 -1.29 -1.16
N PHE A 6 3.41 -1.29 0.15
CA PHE A 6 4.62 -0.76 0.81
C PHE A 6 5.66 -1.85 1.03
N LYS A 7 6.93 -1.48 1.10
CA LYS A 7 7.98 -2.43 1.53
C LYS A 7 7.79 -2.75 3.02
N GLU A 8 8.11 -3.98 3.41
CA GLU A 8 7.97 -4.43 4.81
C GLU A 8 8.71 -3.52 5.82
N ASP A 9 9.88 -2.99 5.46
CA ASP A 9 10.64 -2.07 6.31
C ASP A 9 9.98 -0.71 6.51
N GLN A 10 9.19 -0.25 5.54
CA GLN A 10 8.42 1.00 5.61
C GLN A 10 7.22 0.90 6.57
N LEU A 11 6.76 -0.31 6.89
CA LEU A 11 5.65 -0.51 7.81
C LEU A 11 6.03 -0.24 9.28
N ARG A 12 7.32 -0.22 9.62
CA ARG A 12 7.77 -0.09 11.02
C ARG A 12 7.25 1.16 11.73
N ALA A 13 7.08 2.25 11.00
CA ALA A 13 6.56 3.50 11.53
C ALA A 13 5.09 3.74 11.12
N MET A 14 4.45 2.77 10.46
CA MET A 14 3.06 2.89 10.04
C MET A 14 2.09 2.45 11.12
N ALA A 15 1.00 3.18 11.28
CA ALA A 15 -0.08 2.91 12.21
C ALA A 15 -1.43 3.23 11.57
N ASP A 16 -2.48 2.52 12.00
CA ASP A 16 -3.84 2.83 11.58
C ASP A 16 -4.22 4.25 11.99
N GLY A 17 -4.96 4.94 11.12
CA GLY A 17 -5.37 6.33 11.30
C GLY A 17 -4.35 7.39 10.85
N GLN A 18 -3.12 7.00 10.47
CA GLN A 18 -2.15 7.95 9.92
C GLN A 18 -2.66 8.59 8.63
N ALA A 19 -2.37 9.88 8.47
CA ALA A 19 -2.71 10.62 7.27
C ALA A 19 -1.93 10.07 6.07
N ALA A 20 -2.61 10.01 4.93
CA ALA A 20 -2.05 9.58 3.67
C ALA A 20 -2.48 10.53 2.54
N THR A 21 -1.56 10.73 1.60
CA THR A 21 -1.81 11.46 0.37
C THR A 21 -1.68 10.51 -0.81
N VAL A 22 -2.72 10.45 -1.64
CA VAL A 22 -2.80 9.60 -2.82
C VAL A 22 -2.77 10.47 -4.07
N TYR A 23 -1.83 10.17 -4.96
CA TYR A 23 -1.70 10.77 -6.29
C TYR A 23 -2.10 9.71 -7.31
N ALA A 24 -3.11 9.99 -8.13
CA ALA A 24 -3.47 9.11 -9.24
C ALA A 24 -2.78 9.61 -10.51
N ASP A 25 -2.19 8.71 -11.30
CA ASP A 25 -1.47 9.08 -12.53
C ASP A 25 -2.38 9.79 -13.56
N VAL A 26 -3.69 9.54 -13.48
CA VAL A 26 -4.70 10.21 -14.32
C VAL A 26 -4.92 11.69 -13.94
N ALA A 27 -4.54 12.09 -12.73
CA ALA A 27 -4.73 13.45 -12.21
C ALA A 27 -3.63 13.79 -11.18
N PRO A 28 -2.36 13.91 -11.62
CA PRO A 28 -1.22 14.10 -10.70
C PRO A 28 -1.26 15.44 -9.97
N ASP A 29 -1.96 16.44 -10.50
CA ASP A 29 -2.17 17.77 -9.92
C ASP A 29 -3.27 17.81 -8.85
N ARG A 30 -3.97 16.69 -8.61
CA ARG A 30 -5.11 16.60 -7.70
C ARG A 30 -4.91 15.50 -6.66
N PRO A 31 -4.07 15.74 -5.64
CA PRO A 31 -3.89 14.78 -4.56
C PRO A 31 -5.19 14.58 -3.80
N LEU A 32 -5.48 13.32 -3.47
CA LEU A 32 -6.57 12.94 -2.59
C LEU A 32 -6.02 12.73 -1.18
N LYS A 33 -6.73 13.24 -0.18
CA LYS A 33 -6.46 12.99 1.23
C LYS A 33 -7.21 11.76 1.71
N GLY A 34 -6.58 11.04 2.61
CA GLY A 34 -7.10 9.83 3.19
C GLY A 34 -6.31 9.44 4.43
N HIS A 35 -6.62 8.25 4.94
CA HIS A 35 -5.98 7.71 6.12
C HIS A 35 -5.78 6.19 5.99
N VAL A 36 -4.77 5.67 6.69
CA VAL A 36 -4.51 4.23 6.80
C VAL A 36 -5.66 3.60 7.58
N THR A 37 -6.30 2.56 7.05
CA THR A 37 -7.44 1.89 7.70
C THR A 37 -7.17 0.41 7.99
N SER A 38 -6.24 -0.19 7.26
CA SER A 38 -5.80 -1.56 7.55
C SER A 38 -4.43 -1.79 6.91
N LEU A 39 -3.45 -2.09 7.75
CA LEU A 39 -2.31 -2.91 7.35
C LEU A 39 -2.91 -4.30 7.06
N GLY A 40 -2.85 -4.80 5.83
CA GLY A 40 -3.47 -6.08 5.49
C GLY A 40 -3.04 -7.17 6.48
N PRO A 41 -3.94 -8.08 6.93
CA PRO A 41 -3.68 -9.01 8.04
C PRO A 41 -2.54 -10.01 7.79
N ALA A 42 -1.95 -10.05 6.58
CA ALA A 42 -0.77 -10.84 6.28
C ALA A 42 -0.07 -10.36 4.99
N THR A 43 1.24 -10.59 4.94
CA THR A 43 2.00 -10.53 3.68
C THR A 43 1.46 -11.62 2.73
N GLY A 44 1.38 -11.36 1.42
CA GLY A 44 0.85 -12.31 0.42
C GLY A 44 1.67 -13.60 0.24
N ALA A 45 2.63 -13.89 1.13
CA ALA A 45 3.52 -15.03 1.07
C ALA A 45 2.91 -16.34 1.63
N ILE A 46 1.76 -16.31 2.30
CA ILE A 46 1.12 -17.50 2.90
C ILE A 46 0.14 -18.25 1.97
N PHE A 47 -0.05 -17.81 0.72
CA PHE A 47 -0.94 -18.49 -0.24
C PHE A 47 -0.21 -19.11 -1.45
N SER A 48 1.10 -19.37 -1.36
CA SER A 48 1.79 -20.16 -2.38
C SER A 48 1.73 -21.65 -2.03
N VAL A 49 1.25 -22.48 -2.96
CA VAL A 49 1.33 -23.95 -2.89
C VAL A 49 2.79 -24.43 -2.95
N ILE A 50 3.71 -23.57 -3.42
CA ILE A 50 5.15 -23.87 -3.50
C ILE A 50 5.91 -22.85 -2.63
N PRO A 51 6.37 -23.23 -1.43
CA PRO A 51 7.28 -22.39 -0.67
C PRO A 51 8.60 -22.23 -1.46
N PRO A 52 9.23 -21.04 -1.44
CA PRO A 52 10.56 -20.88 -2.01
C PRO A 52 11.54 -21.79 -1.26
N GLN A 53 12.04 -22.83 -1.93
CA GLN A 53 13.11 -23.67 -1.40
C GLN A 53 14.45 -22.93 -1.51
N ASN A 54 14.75 -22.11 -0.52
CA ASN A 54 16.09 -21.56 -0.33
C ASN A 54 16.93 -22.57 0.47
N ALA A 55 17.24 -23.72 -0.14
CA ALA A 55 17.97 -24.85 0.47
C ALA A 55 19.50 -24.79 0.26
N THR A 56 20.06 -23.60 0.06
CA THR A 56 21.50 -23.37 -0.05
C THR A 56 21.80 -22.03 0.60
N GLY A 57 22.72 -22.00 1.57
CA GLY A 57 22.97 -20.92 2.52
C GLY A 57 23.44 -19.57 1.97
N ASN A 58 22.77 -19.02 0.95
CA ASN A 58 22.85 -17.63 0.55
C ASN A 58 21.64 -16.89 1.12
N PHE A 59 21.86 -16.11 2.18
CA PHE A 59 20.86 -15.21 2.72
C PHE A 59 20.76 -13.95 1.86
N THR A 60 20.20 -14.05 0.65
CA THR A 60 19.83 -12.87 -0.12
C THR A 60 18.54 -12.30 0.47
N LYS A 61 18.62 -11.16 1.16
CA LYS A 61 17.43 -10.47 1.69
C LYS A 61 16.53 -10.00 0.54
N ILE A 62 15.39 -10.65 0.36
CA ILE A 62 14.35 -10.23 -0.59
C ILE A 62 13.35 -9.37 0.18
N VAL A 63 13.18 -8.11 -0.25
CA VAL A 63 12.19 -7.20 0.38
C VAL A 63 10.80 -7.59 -0.09
N GLN A 64 9.95 -8.04 0.83
CA GLN A 64 8.53 -8.29 0.55
C GLN A 64 7.74 -6.99 0.55
N ARG A 65 6.66 -6.95 -0.24
CA ARG A 65 5.70 -5.85 -0.22
C ARG A 65 4.41 -6.30 0.46
N VAL A 66 3.82 -5.39 1.21
CA VAL A 66 2.62 -5.63 2.00
C VAL A 66 1.54 -4.64 1.55
N PRO A 67 0.34 -5.13 1.23
CA PRO A 67 -0.77 -4.25 0.90
C PRO A 67 -1.25 -3.52 2.15
N VAL A 68 -1.32 -2.20 2.04
CA VAL A 68 -1.88 -1.30 3.04
C VAL A 68 -3.08 -0.60 2.42
N ARG A 69 -4.22 -0.68 3.09
CA ARG A 69 -5.45 -0.05 2.65
C ARG A 69 -5.53 1.39 3.14
N ILE A 70 -5.69 2.30 2.18
CA ILE A 70 -5.93 3.72 2.41
C ILE A 70 -7.38 4.03 2.09
N THR A 71 -8.12 4.51 3.07
CA THR A 71 -9.47 5.06 2.84
C THR A 71 -9.34 6.52 2.46
N ILE A 72 -9.99 6.91 1.36
CA ILE A 72 -10.05 8.30 0.91
C ILE A 72 -11.12 9.00 1.73
N ASP A 73 -10.82 10.20 2.22
CA ASP A 73 -11.74 10.95 3.05
C ASP A 73 -12.99 11.36 2.25
N ALA A 74 -14.15 11.39 2.91
CA ALA A 74 -15.44 11.57 2.24
C ALA A 74 -15.57 12.92 1.50
N ASP A 75 -14.92 13.97 2.01
CA ASP A 75 -14.86 15.30 1.40
C ASP A 75 -13.97 15.38 0.15
N GLN A 76 -13.19 14.32 -0.12
CA GLN A 76 -12.35 14.17 -1.31
C GLN A 76 -13.02 13.30 -2.38
N ALA A 77 -14.10 12.60 -2.03
CA ALA A 77 -14.85 11.75 -2.95
C ALA A 77 -15.37 12.58 -4.14
N GLY A 78 -15.04 12.16 -5.36
CA GLY A 78 -15.46 12.82 -6.59
C GLY A 78 -14.52 13.90 -7.15
N LYS A 79 -13.45 14.29 -6.42
CA LYS A 79 -12.43 15.21 -6.97
C LYS A 79 -11.62 14.59 -8.11
N VAL A 80 -11.41 13.28 -8.02
CA VAL A 80 -10.79 12.45 -9.06
C VAL A 80 -11.63 11.18 -9.21
N ALA A 81 -11.95 10.83 -10.45
CA ALA A 81 -12.66 9.59 -10.75
C ALA A 81 -11.71 8.40 -10.68
N LEU A 82 -11.43 7.92 -9.46
CA LEU A 82 -10.66 6.69 -9.26
C LEU A 82 -11.44 5.49 -9.82
N ARG A 83 -10.80 4.77 -10.74
CA ARG A 83 -11.32 3.51 -11.30
C ARG A 83 -10.40 2.36 -10.88
N PRO A 84 -10.94 1.16 -10.61
CA PRO A 84 -10.12 -0.03 -10.39
C PRO A 84 -9.12 -0.22 -11.53
N GLY A 85 -7.87 -0.53 -11.18
CA GLY A 85 -6.78 -0.74 -12.14
C GLY A 85 -5.96 0.52 -12.48
N LEU A 86 -6.34 1.71 -11.99
CA LEU A 86 -5.48 2.89 -12.12
C LEU A 86 -4.25 2.80 -11.23
N SER A 87 -3.11 3.25 -11.76
CA SER A 87 -1.89 3.43 -11.00
C SER A 87 -1.99 4.63 -10.06
N THR A 88 -1.44 4.47 -8.87
CA THR A 88 -1.40 5.51 -7.84
C THR A 88 -0.07 5.50 -7.10
N VAL A 89 0.42 6.69 -6.77
CA VAL A 89 1.52 6.89 -5.82
C VAL A 89 0.91 7.29 -4.48
N VAL A 90 1.32 6.62 -3.40
CA VAL A 90 0.81 6.89 -2.05
C VAL A 90 1.96 7.25 -1.14
N THR A 91 1.77 8.33 -0.39
CA THR A 91 2.65 8.78 0.69
C THR A 91 1.87 8.72 1.99
N VAL A 92 2.45 8.12 3.03
CA VAL A 92 1.90 8.08 4.39
C VAL A 92 2.78 8.96 5.26
N ASP A 93 2.15 9.78 6.09
CA ASP A 93 2.83 10.64 7.05
C ASP A 93 3.14 9.81 8.32
N THR A 94 4.34 9.23 8.35
CA THR A 94 4.85 8.38 9.44
C THR A 94 5.79 9.10 10.39
#